data_AF-A0A970BZT6-F1
#
_entry.id   AF-A0A970BZT6-F1
#
_cell.length_a   1.000
_cell.length_b   1.000
_cell.length_c   1.000
_cell.angle_alpha   90.00
_cell.angle_beta   90.00
_cell.angle_gamma   90.00
#
_symmetry.space_group_name_H-M   'P 1'
#
loop_
_entity.id
_entity.type
_entity.pdbx_description
1 polymer ?
#
loop_
_entity_poly.entity_id
_entity_poly.type
_entity_poly.pdbx_seq_one_letter_code
_entity_poly.pdbx_strand_id
1 'polypeptide(L)'
;MTESLCDQCPGMCCRYIALPLDEPADRESFEEIRWFLMHEGVSVFVTDGQWYLSVATACKHLDDKGMCDAYATRPAICRKYSSGNCDYHGGEYEYQLFFTHAQQLADYAAEKLGDAWTAPTK
;
A
#
# COMPACT_ATOMS: atom_id res chain seq x y z
N MET A 1 -1.40 -31.98 -4.12
CA MET A 1 -1.92 -30.92 -3.24
C MET A 1 -0.86 -29.86 -3.26
N THR A 2 -1.09 -28.76 -3.98
CA THR A 2 -0.14 -27.65 -4.03
C THR A 2 -0.10 -27.05 -2.63
N GLU A 3 1.04 -27.19 -1.93
CA GLU A 3 1.29 -26.49 -0.68
C GLU A 3 0.99 -25.01 -0.92
N SER A 4 0.06 -24.47 -0.13
CA SER A 4 -0.25 -23.06 -0.21
C SER A 4 0.97 -22.34 0.33
N LEU A 5 1.59 -21.48 -0.48
CA LEU A 5 2.69 -20.63 -0.02
C LEU A 5 2.30 -19.78 1.22
N CYS A 6 1.01 -19.65 1.52
CA CYS A 6 0.54 -19.05 2.76
C CYS A 6 0.86 -19.88 4.02
N ASP A 7 1.02 -21.20 3.91
CA ASP A 7 1.28 -22.09 5.06
C ASP A 7 2.67 -21.83 5.71
N GLN A 8 3.56 -21.14 4.98
CA GLN A 8 4.89 -20.75 5.42
C GLN A 8 4.98 -19.25 5.77
N CYS A 9 3.91 -18.49 5.56
CA CYS A 9 3.88 -17.03 5.70
C CYS A 9 3.20 -16.61 7.00
N PRO A 10 3.74 -15.62 7.76
CA PRO A 10 3.09 -15.08 8.97
C PRO A 10 1.90 -14.14 8.66
N GLY A 11 1.23 -14.35 7.52
CA GLY A 11 0.06 -13.59 7.08
C GLY A 11 0.36 -12.16 6.60
N MET A 12 1.52 -11.91 5.99
CA MET A 12 1.96 -10.55 5.59
C MET A 12 0.89 -9.76 4.81
N CYS A 13 0.29 -10.35 3.78
CA CYS A 13 -0.74 -9.71 2.95
C CYS A 13 -2.08 -9.50 3.68
N CYS A 14 -2.28 -10.11 4.85
CA CYS A 14 -3.46 -9.91 5.70
C CYS A 14 -3.22 -8.85 6.79
N ARG A 15 -2.10 -8.12 6.75
CA ARG A 15 -1.72 -7.11 7.74
C ARG A 15 -1.84 -5.67 7.24
N TYR A 16 -2.38 -5.48 6.05
CA TYR A 16 -2.71 -4.17 5.53
C TYR A 16 -3.89 -4.27 4.56
N ILE A 17 -4.45 -3.10 4.24
CA ILE A 17 -5.29 -2.90 3.06
C ILE A 17 -4.59 -1.94 2.12
N ALA A 18 -4.73 -2.17 0.82
CA ALA A 18 -4.27 -1.25 -0.21
C ALA A 18 -5.47 -0.78 -1.04
N LEU A 19 -5.61 0.53 -1.20
CA LEU A 19 -6.67 1.15 -1.99
C LEU A 19 -6.03 1.95 -3.13
N PRO A 20 -6.57 1.89 -4.36
CA PRO A 20 -6.07 2.70 -5.45
C PRO A 20 -6.27 4.19 -5.13
N LEU A 21 -5.26 4.99 -5.47
CA LEU A 21 -5.31 6.44 -5.48
C LEU A 21 -5.16 6.93 -6.92
N ASP A 22 -5.73 8.08 -7.22
CA ASP A 22 -5.41 8.81 -8.43
C ASP A 22 -3.98 9.37 -8.35
N GLU A 23 -3.28 9.43 -9.49
CA GLU A 23 -1.97 10.07 -9.56
C GLU A 23 -2.10 11.57 -9.24
N PRO A 24 -1.34 12.11 -8.28
CA PRO A 24 -1.43 13.53 -7.93
C PRO A 24 -0.90 14.40 -9.07
N ALA A 25 -1.76 15.28 -9.59
CA ALA A 25 -1.46 16.14 -10.74
C ALA A 25 -1.13 17.59 -10.33
N ASP A 26 -1.54 18.00 -9.13
CA ASP A 26 -1.42 19.36 -8.64
C ASP A 26 -1.07 19.39 -7.16
N ARG A 27 -0.80 20.59 -6.65
CA ARG A 27 -0.42 20.74 -5.26
C ARG A 27 -1.49 20.26 -4.28
N GLU A 28 -2.76 20.46 -4.58
CA GLU A 28 -3.85 20.09 -3.67
C GLU A 28 -3.89 18.57 -3.47
N SER A 29 -3.80 17.82 -4.57
CA SER A 29 -3.69 16.36 -4.52
C SER A 29 -2.41 15.88 -3.82
N PHE A 30 -1.26 16.55 -4.00
CA PHE A 30 -0.05 16.24 -3.23
C PHE A 30 -0.20 16.54 -1.73
N GLU A 31 -0.87 17.62 -1.33
CA GLU A 31 -1.14 17.94 0.08
C GLU A 31 -2.12 16.96 0.72
N GLU A 32 -3.11 16.47 -0.03
CA GLU A 32 -4.02 15.42 0.44
C GLU A 32 -3.26 14.12 0.76
N ILE A 33 -2.41 13.66 -0.17
CA ILE A 33 -1.58 12.47 0.05
C ILE A 33 -0.57 12.72 1.19
N ARG A 34 -0.03 13.94 1.29
CA ARG A 34 0.86 14.32 2.39
C ARG A 34 0.15 14.21 3.73
N TRP A 35 -1.10 14.66 3.82
CA TRP A 35 -1.93 14.54 5.01
C TRP A 35 -2.20 13.07 5.38
N PHE A 36 -2.45 12.18 4.41
CA PHE A 36 -2.55 10.74 4.70
C PHE A 36 -1.29 10.21 5.39
N LEU A 37 -0.11 10.54 4.87
CA LEU A 37 1.20 10.13 5.41
C LEU A 37 1.55 10.75 6.78
N MET A 38 0.71 11.65 7.33
CA MET A 38 0.87 12.14 8.71
C MET A 38 0.25 11.21 9.76
N HIS A 39 -0.47 10.16 9.34
CA HIS A 39 -1.11 9.20 10.24
C HIS A 39 -0.25 7.94 10.42
N GLU A 40 -0.25 7.39 11.63
CA GLU A 40 0.48 6.16 11.93
C GLU A 40 -0.03 4.98 11.09
N GLY A 41 0.89 4.16 10.60
CA GLY A 41 0.56 2.97 9.81
C GLY A 41 0.11 3.25 8.38
N VAL A 42 0.16 4.50 7.91
CA VAL A 42 -0.15 4.85 6.53
C VAL A 42 1.12 4.93 5.69
N SER A 43 1.10 4.32 4.51
CA SER A 43 2.13 4.48 3.48
C SER A 43 1.50 4.60 2.11
N VAL A 44 2.23 5.14 1.14
CA VAL A 44 1.77 5.31 -0.24
C VAL A 44 2.83 4.73 -1.16
N PHE A 45 2.43 3.93 -2.14
CA PHE A 45 3.36 3.31 -3.07
C PHE A 45 2.85 3.37 -4.50
N VAL A 46 3.80 3.26 -5.44
CA VAL A 46 3.52 3.21 -6.87
C VAL A 46 4.08 1.92 -7.44
N THR A 47 3.22 1.17 -8.13
CA THR A 47 3.58 -0.04 -8.88
C THR A 47 2.81 -0.06 -10.19
N ASP A 48 3.46 -0.46 -11.28
CA ASP A 48 2.91 -0.41 -12.64
C ASP A 48 2.29 0.96 -13.01
N GLY A 49 2.88 2.06 -12.52
CA GLY A 49 2.38 3.42 -12.72
C GLY A 49 1.09 3.77 -11.96
N GLN A 50 0.57 2.87 -11.13
CA GLN A 50 -0.63 3.09 -10.32
C GLN A 50 -0.27 3.41 -8.87
N TRP A 51 -0.94 4.41 -8.31
CA TRP A 51 -0.77 4.84 -6.93
C TRP A 51 -1.69 4.06 -5.99
N TYR A 52 -1.18 3.74 -4.81
CA TYR A 52 -1.92 3.03 -3.79
C TYR A 52 -1.68 3.63 -2.41
N LEU A 53 -2.77 3.80 -1.65
CA LEU A 53 -2.75 4.05 -0.21
C LEU A 53 -2.71 2.71 0.50
N SER A 54 -1.70 2.48 1.32
CA SER A 54 -1.62 1.34 2.22
C SER A 54 -1.90 1.77 3.65
N VAL A 55 -2.74 0.99 4.34
CA VAL A 55 -2.99 1.17 5.77
C VAL A 55 -2.63 -0.13 6.47
N ALA A 56 -1.60 -0.10 7.32
CA ALA A 56 -1.16 -1.20 8.15
C ALA A 56 -2.23 -1.50 9.21
N THR A 57 -3.01 -2.54 8.96
CA THR A 57 -4.09 -2.98 9.83
C THR A 57 -4.30 -4.48 9.69
N ALA A 58 -4.27 -5.20 10.81
CA ALA A 58 -4.40 -6.65 10.81
C ALA A 58 -5.85 -7.09 10.53
N CYS A 59 -6.01 -8.03 9.61
CA CYS A 59 -7.28 -8.69 9.35
C CYS A 59 -7.79 -9.38 10.63
N LYS A 60 -9.07 -9.20 10.94
CA LYS A 60 -9.72 -9.79 12.13
C LYS A 60 -9.82 -11.32 12.09
N HIS A 61 -9.58 -11.93 10.93
CA HIS A 61 -9.59 -13.39 10.73
C HIS A 61 -8.19 -13.98 10.62
N LEU A 62 -7.16 -13.20 10.94
CA LEU A 62 -5.78 -13.69 10.97
C LEU A 62 -5.49 -14.28 12.36
N ASP A 63 -5.16 -15.57 12.41
CA ASP A 63 -4.82 -16.26 13.65
C ASP A 63 -3.38 -15.98 14.11
N ASP A 64 -2.99 -16.56 15.25
CA ASP A 64 -1.66 -16.43 15.84
C ASP A 64 -0.55 -17.14 15.03
N LYS A 65 -0.93 -18.05 14.12
CA LYS A 65 -0.04 -18.77 13.21
C LYS A 65 0.09 -18.09 11.84
N GLY A 66 -0.64 -17.01 11.59
CA GLY A 66 -0.62 -16.30 10.31
C GLY A 66 -1.59 -16.87 9.26
N MET A 67 -2.54 -17.71 9.67
CA MET A 67 -3.53 -18.37 8.83
C MET A 67 -4.89 -17.66 8.90
N CYS A 68 -5.68 -17.80 7.84
CA CYS A 68 -7.00 -17.20 7.76
C CYS A 68 -8.09 -18.17 8.27
N ASP A 69 -8.71 -17.84 9.40
CA ASP A 69 -9.80 -18.63 10.00
C ASP A 69 -11.10 -18.60 9.19
N ALA A 70 -11.24 -17.64 8.28
CA ALA A 70 -12.39 -17.48 7.39
C ALA A 70 -12.09 -17.90 5.94
N TYR A 71 -11.13 -18.80 5.71
CA TYR A 71 -10.66 -19.14 4.36
C TYR A 71 -11.79 -19.58 3.41
N ALA A 72 -12.76 -20.36 3.91
CA ALA A 72 -13.89 -20.86 3.13
C ALA A 72 -14.88 -19.76 2.73
N THR A 73 -15.04 -18.73 3.57
CA THR A 73 -16.02 -17.64 3.42
C THR A 73 -15.39 -16.31 2.99
N ARG A 74 -14.07 -16.30 2.72
CA ARG A 74 -13.32 -15.10 2.32
C ARG A 74 -13.97 -14.35 1.14
N PRO A 75 -13.89 -13.01 1.12
CA PRO A 75 -14.46 -12.20 0.05
C PRO A 75 -13.73 -12.42 -1.28
N ALA A 76 -14.36 -12.01 -2.38
CA ALA A 76 -13.84 -12.23 -3.73
C ALA A 76 -12.42 -11.65 -3.94
N ILE A 77 -12.11 -10.49 -3.33
CA ILE A 77 -10.78 -9.88 -3.43
C ILE A 77 -9.68 -10.81 -2.86
N CYS A 78 -9.92 -11.44 -1.70
CA CYS A 78 -9.00 -12.41 -1.11
C CYS A 78 -8.89 -13.71 -1.94
N ARG A 79 -9.92 -14.07 -2.72
CA ARG A 79 -9.89 -15.25 -3.62
C ARG A 79 -9.12 -15.00 -4.90
N LYS A 80 -9.14 -13.75 -5.38
CA LYS A 80 -8.40 -13.31 -6.58
C LYS A 80 -6.90 -13.18 -6.31
N TYR A 81 -6.51 -13.06 -5.05
CA TYR A 81 -5.10 -12.99 -4.66
C TYR A 81 -4.35 -14.25 -5.08
N SER A 82 -3.20 -14.08 -5.73
CA SER A 82 -2.37 -15.18 -6.20
C SER A 82 -1.05 -15.19 -5.43
N SER A 83 -0.54 -16.39 -5.12
CA SER A 83 0.73 -16.53 -4.41
C SER A 83 1.96 -16.37 -5.31
N GLY A 84 1.78 -16.20 -6.62
CA GLY A 84 2.88 -16.07 -7.60
C GLY A 84 3.67 -14.77 -7.48
N ASN A 85 3.09 -13.76 -6.84
CA ASN A 85 3.76 -12.50 -6.51
C ASN A 85 3.21 -12.04 -5.15
N CYS A 86 3.67 -12.63 -4.05
CA CYS A 86 3.22 -12.26 -2.71
C CYS A 86 4.36 -11.68 -1.88
N ASP A 87 4.02 -10.82 -0.92
CA ASP A 87 4.98 -10.07 -0.08
C ASP A 87 5.98 -10.95 0.67
N TYR A 88 5.68 -12.23 0.86
CA TYR A 88 6.55 -13.17 1.57
C TYR A 88 7.49 -13.94 0.64
N HIS A 89 7.03 -14.38 -0.53
CA HIS A 89 7.86 -15.19 -1.45
C HIS A 89 8.61 -14.35 -2.49
N GLY A 90 8.41 -13.03 -2.49
CA GLY A 90 9.16 -12.11 -3.33
C GLY A 90 9.01 -12.43 -4.81
N GLY A 91 7.86 -12.07 -5.40
CA GLY A 91 7.93 -11.75 -6.82
C GLY A 91 8.48 -10.34 -7.01
N GLU A 92 8.60 -9.91 -8.25
CA GLU A 92 9.18 -8.62 -8.65
C GLU A 92 8.28 -7.43 -8.25
N TYR A 93 7.96 -7.27 -6.97
CA TYR A 93 7.43 -6.04 -6.41
C TYR A 93 8.58 -5.04 -6.27
N GLU A 94 9.02 -4.48 -7.38
CA GLU A 94 9.78 -3.24 -7.34
C GLU A 94 8.78 -2.08 -7.22
N TYR A 95 8.70 -1.52 -6.01
CA TYR A 95 8.06 -0.22 -5.85
C TYR A 95 8.80 0.78 -6.74
N GLN A 96 8.08 1.38 -7.69
CA GLN A 96 8.62 2.50 -8.46
C GLN A 96 8.85 3.70 -7.52
N LEU A 97 7.92 3.89 -6.58
CA LEU A 97 7.99 4.87 -5.50
C LEU A 97 7.40 4.27 -4.23
N PHE A 98 7.98 4.60 -3.07
CA PHE A 98 7.45 4.20 -1.76
C PHE A 98 7.64 5.31 -0.74
N PHE A 99 6.53 5.84 -0.24
CA PHE A 99 6.46 6.91 0.74
C PHE A 99 5.93 6.37 2.06
N THR A 100 6.72 6.52 3.11
CA THR A 100 6.36 6.20 4.50
C THR A 100 6.26 7.43 5.38
N HIS A 101 6.72 8.59 4.88
CA HIS A 101 6.74 9.84 5.62
C HIS A 101 6.32 11.02 4.72
N ALA A 102 5.59 11.97 5.29
CA ALA A 102 5.14 13.18 4.60
C ALA A 102 6.28 13.98 3.93
N GLN A 103 7.49 13.97 4.50
CA GLN A 103 8.64 14.67 3.92
C GLN A 103 9.08 14.08 2.58
N GLN A 104 9.06 12.75 2.44
CA GLN A 104 9.46 12.09 1.18
C GLN A 104 8.55 12.49 0.03
N LEU A 105 7.25 12.60 0.31
CA LEU A 105 6.28 13.07 -0.67
C LEU A 105 6.47 14.56 -0.97
N ALA A 106 6.76 15.39 0.04
CA ALA A 106 7.02 16.81 -0.17
C ALA A 106 8.27 17.06 -1.04
N ASP A 107 9.33 16.28 -0.85
CA ASP A 107 10.54 16.36 -1.66
C ASP A 107 10.24 15.95 -3.12
N TYR A 108 9.50 14.86 -3.30
CA TYR A 108 9.04 14.41 -4.62
C TYR A 108 8.12 15.44 -5.30
N ALA A 109 7.18 16.04 -4.57
CA ALA A 109 6.31 17.09 -5.08
C ALA A 109 7.09 18.34 -5.49
N ALA A 110 8.13 18.72 -4.73
CA ALA A 110 9.00 19.84 -5.08
C ALA A 110 9.78 19.58 -6.39
N GLU A 111 10.27 18.36 -6.61
CA GLU A 111 10.91 17.97 -7.86
C GLU A 111 9.95 17.98 -9.06
N LYS A 112 8.69 17.57 -8.84
CA LYS A 112 7.68 17.47 -9.90
C LYS A 112 7.02 18.80 -10.25
N LEU A 113 6.74 19.64 -9.25
CA LEU A 113 5.94 20.86 -9.40
C LEU A 113 6.77 22.15 -9.34
N GLY A 114 8.01 22.11 -8.84
CA GLY A 114 8.84 23.29 -8.67
C GLY A 114 8.15 24.39 -7.84
N ASP A 115 8.13 25.62 -8.33
CA ASP A 115 7.53 26.78 -7.66
C ASP A 115 6.02 26.62 -7.37
N ALA A 116 5.32 25.76 -8.10
CA ALA A 116 3.90 25.50 -7.84
C ALA A 116 3.67 24.79 -6.50
N TRP A 117 4.68 24.10 -5.94
CA TRP A 117 4.62 23.49 -4.61
C TRP A 117 4.69 24.52 -3.48
N THR A 118 5.54 25.55 -3.63
CA THR A 118 5.84 26.54 -2.58
C THR A 118 4.95 27.78 -2.63
N ALA A 119 4.08 27.91 -3.63
CA ALA A 119 3.16 29.03 -3.76
C ALA A 119 2.33 29.24 -2.47
N PRO A 120 1.70 30.38 -2.24
CA PRO A 120 0.73 30.51 -1.15
C PRO A 120 -0.54 29.73 -1.50
N THR A 121 -1.03 28.86 -0.62
CA THR A 121 -2.43 28.40 -0.66
C THR A 121 -3.33 29.49 -0.07
N LYS A 122 -4.57 29.53 -0.56
CA LYS A 122 -5.58 30.51 -0.15
C LYS A 122 -6.13 30.23 1.24
#